data_AF-A0A963WCR3-F1
#
_entry.id   AF-A0A963WCR3-F1
#
_cell.length_a   1.000
_cell.length_b   1.000
_cell.length_c   1.000
_cell.angle_alpha   90.00
_cell.angle_beta   90.00
_cell.angle_gamma   90.00
#
_symmetry.space_group_name_H-M   'P 1'
#
loop_
_entity.id
_entity.type
_entity.pdbx_description
1 polymer ?
#
loop_
_entity_poly.entity_id
_entity_poly.type
_entity_poly.pdbx_seq_one_letter_code
_entity_poly.pdbx_strand_id
1 'polypeptide(L)'
;MLKGNHGNKGQRAARGHKKFALATVAATILLGTTGAWSQVMAPSMQSPQSVLGTTSVLSATPLSLARAIELAMESNPEVAAATRQVEASEGQVIQGRVRPNPELAYSLEDTRSQTRTQSWQLNLPIELGGKRAARTKAAEKAREQALAQLADVRATVRANVVAAFFDVLTAQERLALAKDSSALAKSSTDAVAKRVAAGKVSPVEETKARVAESGIRVELSQAASEERNALTRLNALLGRTTAVAGALEGKADDLPVDSSAQL
;
A
#
# COMPACT_ATOMS: atom_id res chain seq x y z
N MET A 1 -10.12 -16.17 72.81
CA MET A 1 -9.07 -16.53 73.80
C MET A 1 -7.96 -17.20 73.02
N LEU A 2 -6.70 -16.76 72.91
CA LEU A 2 -5.91 -15.70 73.55
C LEU A 2 -4.98 -15.02 72.51
N LYS A 3 -4.67 -13.75 72.80
CA LYS A 3 -3.58 -12.92 72.25
C LYS A 3 -2.19 -13.53 72.46
N GLY A 4 -1.20 -13.09 71.68
CA GLY A 4 0.21 -13.14 72.10
C GLY A 4 1.18 -12.48 71.13
N ASN A 5 1.54 -11.23 71.41
CA ASN A 5 2.41 -10.33 70.64
C ASN A 5 3.86 -10.35 71.19
N HIS A 6 4.75 -9.57 70.54
CA HIS A 6 6.15 -9.15 70.88
C HIS A 6 7.28 -10.04 70.31
N GLY A 7 8.37 -9.51 69.73
CA GLY A 7 8.78 -8.14 69.46
C GLY A 7 10.27 -8.05 69.06
N ASN A 8 10.55 -7.12 68.14
CA ASN A 8 11.73 -6.23 68.05
C ASN A 8 13.17 -6.76 67.86
N LYS A 9 13.80 -6.33 66.76
CA LYS A 9 15.09 -5.59 66.65
C LYS A 9 15.40 -5.49 65.15
N GLY A 10 15.32 -4.35 64.49
CA GLY A 10 16.13 -3.15 64.73
C GLY A 10 17.27 -3.16 63.71
N GLN A 11 17.14 -2.47 62.58
CA GLN A 11 18.27 -2.12 61.73
C GLN A 11 18.03 -0.79 61.02
N ARG A 12 19.08 0.03 61.09
CA ARG A 12 19.10 1.47 60.87
C ARG A 12 19.32 1.82 59.40
N ALA A 13 18.79 3.00 59.07
CA ALA A 13 19.08 3.90 57.96
C ALA A 13 20.36 3.66 57.14
N ALA A 14 20.20 3.66 55.81
CA ALA A 14 21.13 4.30 54.88
C ALA A 14 20.31 4.89 53.71
N ARG A 15 20.07 6.20 53.77
CA ARG A 15 19.33 6.98 52.77
C ARG A 15 20.33 7.40 51.68
N GLY A 16 20.36 6.66 50.57
CA GLY A 16 21.17 7.00 49.40
C GLY A 16 20.63 8.24 48.70
N HIS A 17 21.43 9.29 48.64
CA HIS A 17 21.13 10.52 47.93
C HIS A 17 21.15 10.28 46.41
N LYS A 18 20.01 10.51 45.74
CA LYS A 18 19.95 10.72 44.30
C LYS A 18 20.40 12.16 44.00
N LYS A 19 21.40 12.34 43.13
CA LYS A 19 21.74 13.65 42.57
C LYS A 19 21.49 13.64 41.07
N PHE A 20 20.66 14.60 40.67
CA PHE A 20 20.26 14.91 39.30
C PHE A 20 21.40 15.57 38.51
N ALA A 21 21.24 15.45 37.19
CA ALA A 21 22.08 15.98 36.14
C ALA A 21 22.35 17.49 36.21
N LEU A 22 23.51 17.90 35.70
CA LEU A 22 23.73 19.21 35.11
C LEU A 22 24.77 19.07 34.00
N ALA A 23 24.28 19.15 32.77
CA ALA A 23 25.10 19.33 31.58
C ALA A 23 25.36 20.84 31.40
N THR A 24 26.62 21.22 31.43
CA THR A 24 27.07 22.58 31.09
C THR A 24 28.02 22.46 29.90
N VAL A 25 27.51 22.75 28.70
CA VAL A 25 28.34 22.98 27.52
C VAL A 25 28.50 24.49 27.37
N ALA A 26 29.71 24.97 27.63
CA ALA A 26 30.15 26.30 27.28
C ALA A 26 30.97 26.21 25.99
N ALA A 27 30.60 26.96 24.96
CA ALA A 27 31.46 27.24 23.82
C ALA A 27 31.15 28.64 23.30
N THR A 28 32.03 29.58 23.62
CA THR A 28 31.99 30.98 23.21
C THR A 28 32.87 31.16 21.96
N ILE A 29 32.21 31.49 20.85
CA ILE A 29 32.51 32.51 19.83
C ILE A 29 33.99 32.89 19.58
N LEU A 30 34.42 32.76 18.31
CA LEU A 30 35.36 33.71 17.70
C LEU A 30 34.78 34.30 16.41
N LEU A 31 34.73 35.63 16.41
CA LEU A 31 34.30 36.52 15.33
C LEU A 31 35.43 36.67 14.30
N GLY A 32 35.09 36.64 13.01
CA GLY A 32 35.99 37.01 11.93
C GLY A 32 35.21 37.53 10.73
N THR A 33 35.12 38.85 10.62
CA THR A 33 34.49 39.58 9.52
C THR A 33 35.55 40.03 8.52
N THR A 34 35.41 39.67 7.24
CA THR A 34 35.81 40.51 6.10
C THR A 34 34.86 40.23 4.93
N GLY A 35 34.41 41.31 4.30
CA GLY A 35 33.34 41.29 3.31
C GLY A 35 33.78 40.87 1.91
N ALA A 36 32.81 40.35 1.17
CA ALA A 36 32.80 40.35 -0.28
C ALA A 36 31.36 40.53 -0.75
N TRP A 37 31.10 41.66 -1.40
CA TRP A 37 29.86 41.88 -2.12
C TRP A 37 29.75 40.83 -3.23
N SER A 38 28.73 40.00 -3.21
CA SER A 38 28.34 39.19 -4.36
C SER A 38 26.97 39.67 -4.85
N GLN A 39 26.94 39.94 -6.14
CA GLN A 39 25.85 40.60 -6.84
C GLN A 39 24.60 39.73 -6.85
N VAL A 40 23.46 40.35 -6.53
CA VAL A 40 22.15 39.79 -6.82
C VAL A 40 21.94 39.88 -8.33
N MET A 41 22.21 38.80 -9.04
CA MET A 41 21.69 38.60 -10.39
C MET A 41 20.19 38.34 -10.27
N ALA A 42 19.38 39.28 -10.75
CA ALA A 42 17.95 39.08 -10.90
C ALA A 42 17.71 37.87 -11.83
N PRO A 43 16.80 36.94 -11.48
CA PRO A 43 16.42 35.89 -12.41
C PRO A 43 15.68 36.53 -13.59
N SER A 44 16.19 36.31 -14.80
CA SER A 44 15.47 36.61 -16.04
C SER A 44 14.18 35.78 -16.04
N MET A 45 13.04 36.45 -16.08
CA MET A 45 11.77 35.80 -16.34
C MET A 45 11.77 35.29 -17.79
N GLN A 46 12.22 34.06 -18.00
CA GLN A 46 11.92 33.32 -19.22
C GLN A 46 10.41 33.14 -19.28
N SER A 47 9.81 33.66 -20.36
CA SER A 47 8.43 33.43 -20.74
C SER A 47 8.14 31.92 -20.76
N PRO A 48 7.03 31.43 -20.18
CA PRO A 48 6.67 30.03 -20.32
C PRO A 48 6.36 29.77 -21.79
N GLN A 49 7.29 29.11 -22.49
CA GLN A 49 7.00 28.55 -23.80
C GLN A 49 5.90 27.51 -23.59
N SER A 50 4.71 27.80 -24.12
CA SER A 50 3.65 26.83 -24.27
C SER A 50 4.15 25.71 -25.17
N VAL A 51 4.69 24.65 -24.57
CA VAL A 51 4.76 23.36 -25.23
C VAL A 51 3.32 22.94 -25.46
N LEU A 52 2.84 23.13 -26.68
CA LEU A 52 1.70 22.41 -27.21
C LEU A 52 2.09 20.94 -27.16
N GLY A 53 1.86 20.32 -26.00
CA GLY A 53 1.89 18.89 -25.84
C GLY A 53 0.84 18.36 -26.80
N THR A 54 1.29 17.74 -27.88
CA THR A 54 0.46 16.86 -28.69
C THR A 54 -0.12 15.84 -27.72
N THR A 55 -1.37 16.04 -27.30
CA THR A 55 -2.12 15.02 -26.59
C THR A 55 -2.29 13.90 -27.61
N SER A 56 -1.33 12.98 -27.60
CA SER A 56 -1.48 11.69 -28.23
C SER A 56 -2.68 11.07 -27.54
N VAL A 57 -3.84 11.19 -28.18
CA VAL A 57 -5.00 10.33 -27.94
C VAL A 57 -4.51 8.92 -28.28
N LEU A 58 -3.82 8.31 -27.32
CA LEU A 58 -3.56 6.88 -27.32
C LEU A 58 -4.94 6.26 -27.42
N SER A 59 -5.22 5.67 -28.57
CA SER A 59 -6.35 4.79 -28.79
C SER A 59 -6.38 3.85 -27.61
N ALA A 60 -7.40 3.97 -26.76
CA ALA A 60 -7.57 3.13 -25.59
C ALA A 60 -7.89 1.73 -26.10
N THR A 61 -6.84 0.95 -26.38
CA THR A 61 -6.98 -0.47 -26.66
C THR A 61 -7.75 -1.06 -25.48
N PRO A 62 -8.87 -1.76 -25.72
CA PRO A 62 -9.66 -2.30 -24.64
C PRO A 62 -8.79 -3.26 -23.83
N LEU A 63 -8.91 -3.20 -22.51
CA LEU A 63 -8.06 -3.97 -21.62
C LEU A 63 -8.54 -5.43 -21.64
N SER A 64 -7.72 -6.34 -22.17
CA SER A 64 -7.97 -7.77 -22.11
C SER A 64 -7.60 -8.35 -20.74
N LEU A 65 -8.23 -9.47 -20.36
CA LEU A 65 -7.94 -10.16 -19.10
C LEU A 65 -6.47 -10.55 -18.97
N ALA A 66 -5.88 -11.10 -20.04
CA ALA A 66 -4.47 -11.49 -20.06
C ALA A 66 -3.57 -10.28 -19.78
N ARG A 67 -3.85 -9.14 -20.43
CA ARG A 67 -3.09 -7.90 -20.20
C ARG A 67 -3.29 -7.34 -18.80
N ALA A 68 -4.49 -7.47 -18.23
CA ALA A 68 -4.77 -7.06 -16.86
C ALA A 68 -3.95 -7.89 -15.85
N ILE A 69 -3.84 -9.20 -16.05
CA ILE A 69 -3.02 -10.07 -15.19
C ILE A 69 -1.55 -9.72 -15.29
N GLU A 70 -1.01 -9.56 -16.50
CA GLU A 70 0.39 -9.15 -16.70
C GLU A 70 0.70 -7.83 -15.99
N LEU A 71 -0.14 -6.82 -16.20
CA LEU A 71 0.01 -5.52 -15.56
C LEU A 71 -0.01 -5.67 -14.03
N ALA A 72 -0.95 -6.43 -13.47
CA ALA A 72 -0.98 -6.68 -12.03
C ALA A 72 0.30 -7.36 -11.52
N MET A 73 0.85 -8.34 -12.24
CA MET A 73 2.10 -9.00 -11.83
C MET A 73 3.30 -8.03 -11.82
N GLU A 74 3.30 -7.02 -12.70
CA GLU A 74 4.38 -6.03 -12.81
C GLU A 74 4.27 -4.91 -11.76
N SER A 75 3.08 -4.39 -11.49
CA SER A 75 2.89 -3.16 -10.71
C SER A 75 2.20 -3.35 -9.36
N ASN A 76 1.68 -4.53 -9.04
CA ASN A 76 0.96 -4.73 -7.77
C ASN A 76 1.91 -4.65 -6.55
N PRO A 77 1.58 -3.84 -5.53
CA PRO A 77 2.43 -3.64 -4.36
C PRO A 77 2.59 -4.90 -3.49
N GLU A 78 1.61 -5.81 -3.46
CA GLU A 78 1.71 -7.05 -2.70
C GLU A 78 2.74 -8.01 -3.32
N VAL A 79 2.74 -8.13 -4.65
CA VAL A 79 3.75 -8.92 -5.39
C VAL A 79 5.14 -8.31 -5.20
N ALA A 80 5.25 -6.99 -5.26
CA ALA A 80 6.51 -6.28 -5.02
C ALA A 80 7.01 -6.52 -3.59
N ALA A 81 6.15 -6.40 -2.58
CA ALA A 81 6.51 -6.66 -1.18
C ALA A 81 6.96 -8.11 -0.95
N ALA A 82 6.25 -9.09 -1.51
CA ALA A 82 6.62 -10.50 -1.43
C ALA A 82 7.97 -10.78 -2.12
N THR A 83 8.23 -10.13 -3.26
CA THR A 83 9.52 -10.23 -3.95
C THR A 83 10.66 -9.67 -3.10
N ARG A 84 10.46 -8.51 -2.46
CA ARG A 84 11.45 -7.94 -1.52
C ARG A 84 11.66 -8.83 -0.29
N GLN A 85 10.65 -9.57 0.15
CA GLN A 85 10.79 -10.53 1.24
C GLN A 85 11.69 -11.71 0.85
N VAL A 86 11.61 -12.17 -0.40
CA VAL A 86 12.53 -13.18 -0.94
C VAL A 86 13.96 -12.64 -0.94
N GLU A 87 14.19 -11.44 -1.47
CA GLU A 87 15.51 -10.80 -1.47
C GLU A 87 16.08 -10.63 -0.05
N ALA A 88 15.24 -10.24 0.91
CA ALA A 88 15.63 -10.14 2.32
C ALA A 88 16.05 -11.50 2.89
N SER A 89 15.31 -12.58 2.56
CA SER A 89 15.65 -13.94 2.98
C SER A 89 16.96 -14.43 2.34
N GLU A 90 17.26 -14.03 1.10
CA GLU A 90 18.54 -14.31 0.45
C GLU A 90 19.70 -13.60 1.16
N GLY A 91 19.50 -12.36 1.58
CA GLY A 91 20.43 -11.64 2.44
C GLY A 91 20.70 -12.39 3.75
N GLN A 92 19.67 -12.98 4.37
CA GLN A 92 19.82 -13.81 5.57
C GLN A 92 20.62 -15.09 5.31
N VAL A 93 20.47 -15.73 4.14
CA VAL A 93 21.29 -16.88 3.74
C VAL A 93 22.76 -16.47 3.61
N ILE A 94 23.03 -15.33 2.97
CA ILE A 94 24.40 -14.80 2.83
C ILE A 94 25.00 -14.53 4.20
N GLN A 95 24.30 -13.81 5.08
CA GLN A 95 24.74 -13.59 6.47
C GLN A 95 24.91 -14.91 7.23
N GLY A 96 24.02 -15.88 6.99
CA GLY A 96 24.03 -17.26 7.47
C GLY A 96 25.34 -18.01 7.23
N ARG A 97 25.97 -17.73 6.08
CA ARG A 97 27.21 -18.38 5.62
C ARG A 97 28.47 -17.70 6.15
N VAL A 98 28.39 -16.41 6.50
CA VAL A 98 29.53 -15.63 6.98
C VAL A 98 29.89 -16.01 8.42
N ARG A 99 31.20 -16.03 8.71
CA ARG A 99 31.70 -16.23 10.07
C ARG A 99 31.44 -14.98 10.90
N PRO A 100 31.14 -15.10 12.20
CA PRO A 100 31.05 -13.94 13.06
C PRO A 100 32.31 -13.07 12.97
N ASN A 101 32.14 -11.76 12.81
CA ASN A 101 33.26 -10.83 12.73
C ASN A 101 33.90 -10.68 14.13
N PRO A 102 35.23 -10.51 14.20
CA PRO A 102 35.88 -10.13 15.45
C PRO A 102 35.49 -8.71 15.83
N GLU A 103 35.44 -8.43 17.13
CA GLU A 103 35.13 -7.10 17.65
C GLU A 103 36.33 -6.55 18.41
N LEU A 104 36.80 -5.36 18.04
CA LEU A 104 37.80 -4.60 18.79
C LEU A 104 37.09 -3.47 19.53
N ALA A 105 37.15 -3.51 20.85
CA ALA A 105 36.64 -2.46 21.72
C ALA A 105 37.80 -1.71 22.37
N TYR A 106 37.68 -0.39 22.38
CA TYR A 106 38.55 0.49 23.15
C TYR A 106 37.70 1.19 24.21
N SER A 107 38.18 1.15 25.45
CA SER A 107 37.54 1.82 26.56
C SER A 107 38.54 2.74 27.25
N LEU A 108 38.05 3.93 27.60
CA LEU A 108 38.78 4.92 28.37
C LEU A 108 37.98 5.20 29.63
N GLU A 109 38.57 4.90 30.77
CA GLU A 109 37.95 5.10 32.08
C GLU A 109 38.73 6.16 32.87
N ASP A 110 38.00 7.12 33.43
CA ASP A 110 38.50 8.38 33.97
C ASP A 110 39.29 9.26 32.98
N THR A 111 38.97 10.55 32.98
CA THR A 111 39.56 11.55 32.08
C THR A 111 40.72 12.29 32.75
N ARG A 112 40.85 12.20 34.09
CA ARG A 112 41.94 12.80 34.84
C ARG A 112 43.21 11.96 34.68
N SER A 113 44.33 12.60 34.39
CA SER A 113 45.60 11.91 34.12
C SER A 113 46.07 10.97 35.23
N GLN A 114 45.70 11.25 36.49
CA GLN A 114 46.13 10.47 37.67
C GLN A 114 45.38 9.15 37.84
N THR A 115 44.20 8.99 37.23
CA THR A 115 43.31 7.84 37.39
C THR A 115 42.86 7.23 36.05
N ARG A 116 43.39 7.77 34.94
CA ARG A 116 43.08 7.35 33.58
C ARG A 116 43.51 5.91 33.31
N THR A 117 42.56 5.08 32.93
CA THR A 117 42.77 3.70 32.48
C THR A 117 42.34 3.56 31.03
N GLN A 118 43.20 2.97 30.20
CA GLN A 118 42.92 2.68 28.80
C GLN A 118 42.94 1.17 28.60
N SER A 119 41.87 0.63 28.05
CA SER A 119 41.69 -0.80 27.84
C SER A 119 41.37 -1.08 26.39
N TRP A 120 42.03 -2.07 25.83
CA TRP A 120 41.75 -2.62 24.50
C TRP A 120 41.29 -4.06 24.68
N GLN A 121 40.19 -4.43 24.04
CA GLN A 121 39.61 -5.76 24.12
C GLN A 121 39.34 -6.27 22.71
N LEU A 122 39.85 -7.46 22.39
CA LEU A 122 39.57 -8.17 21.15
C LEU A 122 38.69 -9.39 21.45
N ASN A 123 37.47 -9.41 20.92
CA ASN A 123 36.57 -10.55 21.01
C ASN A 123 36.62 -11.34 19.70
N LEU A 124 37.05 -12.60 19.77
CA LEU A 124 37.06 -13.52 18.63
C LEU A 124 36.07 -14.67 18.88
N PRO A 125 34.82 -14.56 18.41
CA PRO A 125 33.85 -15.64 18.50
C PRO A 125 34.29 -16.87 17.68
N ILE A 126 34.47 -18.01 18.34
CA ILE A 126 34.76 -19.29 17.70
C ILE A 126 33.50 -20.15 17.68
N GLU A 127 32.98 -20.45 16.49
CA GLU A 127 31.84 -21.37 16.32
C GLU A 127 32.31 -22.82 16.36
N LEU A 128 31.99 -23.56 17.44
CA LEU A 128 32.19 -25.01 17.53
C LEU A 128 30.92 -25.77 17.10
N GLY A 129 31.09 -27.01 16.61
CA GLY A 129 30.00 -27.99 16.51
C GLY A 129 28.91 -27.66 15.47
N GLY A 130 29.30 -27.33 14.23
CA GLY A 130 28.34 -27.25 13.11
C GLY A 130 27.31 -26.11 13.18
N LYS A 131 27.37 -25.22 14.18
CA LYS A 131 26.44 -24.10 14.37
C LYS A 131 26.22 -23.26 13.10
N ARG A 132 27.28 -23.02 12.33
CA ARG A 132 27.20 -22.35 11.02
C ARG A 132 26.32 -23.08 10.03
N ALA A 133 26.53 -24.39 9.89
CA ALA A 133 25.75 -25.22 8.96
C ALA A 133 24.27 -25.25 9.37
N ALA A 134 23.99 -25.35 10.67
CA ALA A 134 22.63 -25.28 11.18
C ALA A 134 21.98 -23.90 10.91
N ARG A 135 22.70 -22.80 11.16
CA ARG A 135 22.23 -21.43 10.87
C ARG A 135 22.00 -21.20 9.37
N THR A 136 22.91 -21.68 8.53
CA THR A 136 22.77 -21.62 7.06
C THR A 136 21.54 -22.39 6.60
N LYS A 137 21.38 -23.64 7.07
CA LYS A 137 20.23 -24.49 6.73
C LYS A 137 18.91 -23.86 7.18
N ALA A 138 18.86 -23.25 8.35
CA ALA A 138 17.68 -22.54 8.82
C ALA A 138 17.34 -21.34 7.91
N ALA A 139 18.33 -20.54 7.52
CA ALA A 139 18.14 -19.43 6.59
C ALA A 139 17.70 -19.90 5.20
N GLU A 140 18.24 -21.02 4.70
CA GLU A 140 17.83 -21.62 3.42
C GLU A 140 16.36 -22.07 3.46
N LYS A 141 15.92 -22.66 4.57
CA LYS A 141 14.50 -23.01 4.77
C LYS A 141 13.60 -21.78 4.88
N ALA A 142 14.06 -20.70 5.49
CA ALA A 142 13.33 -19.43 5.50
C ALA A 142 13.20 -18.83 4.08
N ARG A 143 14.24 -18.97 3.24
CA ARG A 143 14.17 -18.59 1.81
C ARG A 143 13.18 -19.45 1.03
N GLU A 144 13.21 -20.77 1.21
CA GLU A 144 12.22 -21.67 0.58
C GLU A 144 10.79 -21.27 0.97
N GLN A 145 10.55 -20.96 2.24
CA GLN A 145 9.26 -20.46 2.72
C GLN A 145 8.88 -19.12 2.05
N ALA A 146 9.81 -18.18 1.93
CA ALA A 146 9.56 -16.89 1.27
C ALA A 146 9.19 -17.07 -0.22
N LEU A 147 9.84 -18.01 -0.92
CA LEU A 147 9.52 -18.34 -2.31
C LEU A 147 8.12 -18.95 -2.45
N ALA A 148 7.75 -19.87 -1.55
CA ALA A 148 6.40 -20.43 -1.51
C ALA A 148 5.34 -19.34 -1.25
N GLN A 149 5.62 -18.42 -0.33
CA GLN A 149 4.74 -17.28 -0.05
C GLN A 149 4.61 -16.35 -1.26
N LEU A 150 5.69 -16.10 -2.02
CA LEU A 150 5.62 -15.33 -3.26
C LEU A 150 4.72 -16.00 -4.31
N ALA A 151 4.80 -17.33 -4.45
CA ALA A 151 3.95 -18.08 -5.36
C ALA A 151 2.47 -17.98 -4.95
N ASP A 152 2.17 -18.09 -3.66
CA ASP A 152 0.82 -17.95 -3.09
C ASP A 152 0.25 -16.53 -3.31
N VAL A 153 1.06 -15.50 -3.06
CA VAL A 153 0.67 -14.10 -3.33
C VAL A 153 0.39 -13.88 -4.81
N ARG A 154 1.22 -14.41 -5.71
CA ARG A 154 0.98 -14.30 -7.17
C ARG A 154 -0.31 -14.99 -7.59
N ALA A 155 -0.59 -16.18 -7.07
CA ALA A 155 -1.83 -16.90 -7.34
C ALA A 155 -3.05 -16.13 -6.83
N THR A 156 -2.97 -15.59 -5.62
CA THR A 156 -4.02 -14.77 -5.01
C THR A 156 -4.28 -13.49 -5.80
N VAL A 157 -3.23 -12.75 -6.16
CA VAL A 157 -3.38 -11.53 -6.97
C VAL A 157 -3.98 -11.85 -8.34
N ARG A 158 -3.55 -12.95 -8.98
CA ARG A 158 -4.17 -13.41 -10.24
C ARG A 158 -5.67 -13.67 -10.08
N ALA A 159 -6.06 -14.41 -9.04
CA ALA A 159 -7.47 -14.70 -8.76
C ALA A 159 -8.29 -13.42 -8.50
N ASN A 160 -7.73 -12.49 -7.71
CA ASN A 160 -8.37 -11.21 -7.41
C ASN A 160 -8.56 -10.34 -8.67
N VAL A 161 -7.57 -10.32 -9.56
CA VAL A 161 -7.65 -9.57 -10.84
C VAL A 161 -8.71 -10.17 -11.74
N VAL A 162 -8.77 -11.50 -11.86
CA VAL A 162 -9.81 -12.19 -12.64
C VAL A 162 -11.20 -11.85 -12.08
N ALA A 163 -11.40 -11.99 -10.77
CA ALA A 163 -12.68 -11.67 -10.14
C ALA A 163 -13.08 -10.20 -10.35
N ALA A 164 -12.17 -9.26 -10.12
CA ALA A 164 -12.42 -7.83 -10.31
C ALA A 164 -12.71 -7.46 -11.77
N PHE A 165 -12.09 -8.17 -12.73
CA PHE A 165 -12.36 -7.97 -14.15
C PHE A 165 -13.80 -8.35 -14.51
N PHE A 166 -14.27 -9.52 -14.05
CA PHE A 166 -15.65 -9.95 -14.26
C PHE A 166 -16.68 -9.14 -13.47
N ASP A 167 -16.33 -8.62 -12.30
CA ASP A 167 -17.16 -7.66 -11.55
C ASP A 167 -17.41 -6.39 -12.39
N VAL A 168 -16.38 -5.88 -13.07
CA VAL A 168 -16.53 -4.70 -13.95
C VAL A 168 -17.40 -5.03 -15.15
N LEU A 169 -17.18 -6.17 -15.84
CA LEU A 169 -18.01 -6.58 -16.97
C LEU A 169 -19.49 -6.72 -16.56
N THR A 170 -19.75 -7.33 -15.41
CA THR A 170 -21.09 -7.48 -14.87
C THR A 170 -21.72 -6.12 -14.54
N ALA A 171 -20.96 -5.20 -13.95
CA ALA A 171 -21.44 -3.86 -13.63
C ALA A 171 -21.72 -3.02 -14.90
N GLN A 172 -20.92 -3.19 -15.96
CA GLN A 172 -21.15 -2.58 -17.26
C GLN A 172 -22.45 -3.06 -17.91
N GLU A 173 -22.72 -4.37 -17.86
CA GLU A 173 -23.97 -4.94 -18.38
C GLU A 173 -25.19 -4.45 -17.59
N ARG A 174 -25.08 -4.42 -16.24
CA ARG A 174 -26.14 -3.86 -15.38
C ARG A 174 -26.41 -2.39 -15.70
N LEU A 175 -25.37 -1.60 -15.96
CA LEU A 175 -25.53 -0.21 -16.34
C LEU A 175 -26.21 -0.08 -17.71
N ALA A 176 -25.87 -0.93 -18.69
CA ALA A 176 -26.53 -0.96 -19.98
C ALA A 176 -28.03 -1.26 -19.82
N LEU A 177 -28.38 -2.30 -19.07
CA LEU A 177 -29.77 -2.66 -18.79
C LEU A 177 -30.55 -1.56 -18.04
N ALA A 178 -29.91 -0.89 -17.09
CA ALA A 178 -30.52 0.21 -16.34
C ALA A 178 -30.77 1.44 -17.22
N LYS A 179 -29.89 1.71 -18.19
CA LYS A 179 -30.08 2.78 -19.20
C LYS A 179 -31.29 2.47 -20.07
N ASP A 180 -31.41 1.24 -20.55
CA ASP A 180 -32.54 0.81 -21.38
C ASP A 180 -33.86 0.86 -20.61
N SER A 181 -33.86 0.39 -19.35
CA SER A 181 -35.01 0.48 -18.45
C SER A 181 -35.43 1.93 -18.20
N SER A 182 -34.47 2.83 -17.99
CA SER A 182 -34.76 4.26 -17.81
C SER A 182 -35.34 4.90 -19.07
N ALA A 183 -34.82 4.55 -20.25
CA ALA A 183 -35.36 5.03 -21.52
C ALA A 183 -36.79 4.54 -21.76
N LEU A 184 -37.08 3.28 -21.44
CA LEU A 184 -38.41 2.68 -21.55
C LEU A 184 -39.40 3.31 -20.56
N ALA A 185 -38.98 3.52 -19.31
CA ALA A 185 -39.80 4.16 -18.28
C ALA A 185 -40.18 5.58 -18.68
N LYS A 186 -39.21 6.36 -19.19
CA LYS A 186 -39.43 7.71 -19.71
C LYS A 186 -40.44 7.72 -20.87
N SER A 187 -40.27 6.83 -21.85
CA SER A 187 -41.22 6.71 -22.97
C SER A 187 -42.63 6.36 -22.50
N SER A 188 -42.74 5.55 -21.44
CA SER A 188 -44.03 5.16 -20.85
C SER A 188 -44.70 6.35 -20.13
N THR A 189 -43.94 7.10 -19.33
CA THR A 189 -44.43 8.35 -18.70
C THR A 189 -44.89 9.36 -19.75
N ASP A 190 -44.11 9.56 -20.82
CA ASP A 190 -44.46 10.48 -21.90
C ASP A 190 -45.76 10.08 -22.61
N ALA A 191 -45.99 8.77 -22.80
CA ALA A 191 -47.24 8.26 -23.37
C ALA A 191 -48.44 8.50 -22.44
N VAL A 192 -48.28 8.31 -21.12
CA VAL A 192 -49.33 8.60 -20.14
C VAL A 192 -49.64 10.10 -20.10
N ALA A 193 -48.61 10.96 -20.06
CA ALA A 193 -48.76 12.41 -20.06
C ALA A 193 -49.53 12.90 -21.29
N LYS A 194 -49.25 12.36 -22.48
CA LYS A 194 -50.01 12.65 -23.70
C LYS A 194 -51.49 12.25 -23.61
N ARG A 195 -51.81 11.12 -22.97
CA ARG A 195 -53.20 10.68 -22.78
C ARG A 195 -53.93 11.53 -21.74
N VAL A 196 -53.26 12.01 -20.70
CA VAL A 196 -53.81 12.97 -19.73
C VAL A 196 -54.11 14.31 -20.42
N ALA A 197 -53.18 14.81 -21.23
CA ALA A 197 -53.38 16.05 -22.00
C ALA A 197 -54.57 15.94 -22.99
N ALA A 198 -54.84 14.74 -23.51
CA ALA A 198 -56.01 14.46 -24.35
C ALA A 198 -57.30 14.22 -23.55
N GLY A 199 -57.29 14.34 -22.21
CA GLY A 199 -58.43 14.11 -21.33
C GLY A 199 -58.87 12.64 -21.19
N LYS A 200 -58.06 11.68 -21.66
CA LYS A 200 -58.42 10.26 -21.70
C LYS A 200 -58.12 9.48 -20.41
N VAL A 201 -57.33 10.05 -19.51
CA VAL A 201 -56.91 9.47 -18.22
C VAL A 201 -56.74 10.56 -17.17
N SER A 202 -56.79 10.17 -15.89
CA SER A 202 -56.67 11.08 -14.75
C SER A 202 -55.22 11.58 -14.57
N PRO A 203 -55.01 12.84 -14.14
CA PRO A 203 -53.69 13.36 -13.72
C PRO A 203 -53.01 12.50 -12.64
N VAL A 204 -53.78 11.75 -11.85
CA VAL A 204 -53.24 10.82 -10.84
C VAL A 204 -52.40 9.71 -11.49
N GLU A 205 -52.79 9.24 -12.68
CA GLU A 205 -52.06 8.20 -13.41
C GLU A 205 -50.72 8.72 -13.93
N GLU A 206 -50.64 9.98 -14.35
CA GLU A 206 -49.37 10.62 -14.71
C GLU A 206 -48.44 10.75 -13.50
N THR A 207 -48.97 11.14 -12.34
CA THR A 207 -48.17 11.20 -11.10
C THR A 207 -47.62 9.82 -10.74
N LYS A 208 -48.43 8.76 -10.83
CA LYS A 208 -47.96 7.38 -10.60
C LYS A 208 -46.86 6.98 -11.58
N ALA A 209 -47.01 7.30 -12.87
CA ALA A 209 -45.99 7.02 -13.88
C ALA A 209 -44.68 7.78 -13.60
N ARG A 210 -44.74 9.07 -13.22
CA ARG A 210 -43.57 9.86 -12.83
C ARG A 210 -42.86 9.32 -11.58
N VAL A 211 -43.61 8.82 -10.59
CA VAL A 211 -43.03 8.16 -9.41
C VAL A 211 -42.32 6.87 -9.81
N ALA A 212 -42.93 6.05 -10.67
CA ALA A 212 -42.30 4.83 -11.19
C ALA A 212 -41.01 5.13 -11.98
N GLU A 213 -41.04 6.12 -12.89
CA GLU A 213 -39.84 6.57 -13.62
C GLU A 213 -38.75 7.07 -12.67
N SER A 214 -39.12 7.82 -11.63
CA SER A 214 -38.16 8.30 -10.63
C SER A 214 -37.48 7.14 -9.91
N GLY A 215 -38.21 6.05 -9.60
CA GLY A 215 -37.64 4.82 -9.07
C GLY A 215 -36.58 4.21 -9.99
N ILE A 216 -36.88 4.07 -11.28
CA ILE A 216 -35.92 3.55 -12.27
C ILE A 216 -34.70 4.47 -12.45
N ARG A 217 -34.87 5.79 -12.34
CA ARG A 217 -33.74 6.73 -12.38
C ARG A 217 -32.80 6.55 -11.19
N VAL A 218 -33.32 6.18 -10.02
CA VAL A 218 -32.49 5.83 -8.86
C VAL A 218 -31.69 4.55 -9.16
N GLU A 219 -32.32 3.52 -9.72
CA GLU A 219 -31.63 2.28 -10.12
C GLU A 219 -30.51 2.53 -11.14
N LEU A 220 -30.74 3.40 -12.12
CA LEU A 220 -29.70 3.83 -13.06
C LEU A 220 -28.52 4.51 -12.35
N SER A 221 -28.80 5.41 -11.40
CA SER A 221 -27.76 6.10 -10.64
C SER A 221 -26.95 5.13 -9.77
N GLN A 222 -27.61 4.10 -9.23
CA GLN A 222 -27.01 3.04 -8.45
C GLN A 222 -26.10 2.16 -9.31
N ALA A 223 -26.59 1.69 -10.47
CA ALA A 223 -25.80 0.90 -11.42
C ALA A 223 -24.56 1.65 -11.92
N ALA A 224 -24.69 2.96 -12.20
CA ALA A 224 -23.55 3.80 -12.58
C ALA A 224 -22.52 3.95 -11.46
N SER A 225 -22.95 3.93 -10.19
CA SER A 225 -22.05 3.99 -9.04
C SER A 225 -21.35 2.64 -8.82
N GLU A 226 -22.06 1.52 -9.02
CA GLU A 226 -21.50 0.17 -8.98
C GLU A 226 -20.38 -0.03 -10.01
N GLU A 227 -20.60 0.41 -11.27
CA GLU A 227 -19.58 0.37 -12.32
C GLU A 227 -18.30 1.15 -11.91
N ARG A 228 -18.46 2.39 -11.43
CA ARG A 228 -17.33 3.21 -10.98
C ARG A 228 -16.56 2.56 -9.84
N ASN A 229 -17.28 1.95 -8.89
CA ASN A 229 -16.67 1.25 -7.77
C ASN A 229 -15.90 0.00 -8.23
N ALA A 230 -16.47 -0.79 -9.14
CA ALA A 230 -15.81 -1.96 -9.71
C ALA A 230 -14.53 -1.56 -10.46
N LEU A 231 -14.59 -0.51 -11.30
CA LEU A 231 -13.42 0.01 -12.00
C LEU A 231 -12.33 0.51 -11.04
N THR A 232 -12.72 1.17 -9.96
CA THR A 232 -11.78 1.65 -8.94
C THR A 232 -11.07 0.49 -8.25
N ARG A 233 -11.79 -0.59 -7.90
CA ARG A 233 -11.18 -1.80 -7.33
C ARG A 233 -10.20 -2.47 -8.29
N LEU A 234 -10.58 -2.61 -9.57
CA LEU A 234 -9.68 -3.17 -10.59
C LEU A 234 -8.42 -2.33 -10.72
N ASN A 235 -8.54 -1.00 -10.83
CA ASN A 235 -7.39 -0.11 -10.95
C ASN A 235 -6.45 -0.18 -9.73
N ALA A 236 -7.00 -0.34 -8.52
CA ALA A 236 -6.21 -0.53 -7.30
C ALA A 236 -5.37 -1.82 -7.36
N LEU A 237 -5.93 -2.93 -7.86
CA LEU A 237 -5.20 -4.19 -8.04
C LEU A 237 -4.13 -4.09 -9.12
N LEU A 238 -4.35 -3.29 -10.15
CA LEU A 238 -3.38 -3.00 -11.21
C LEU A 238 -2.28 -2.01 -10.76
N GLY A 239 -2.30 -1.53 -9.50
CA GLY A 239 -1.35 -0.54 -9.02
C GLY A 239 -1.43 0.80 -9.75
N ARG A 240 -2.56 1.12 -10.40
CA ARG A 240 -2.76 2.37 -11.15
C ARG A 240 -3.61 3.33 -10.33
N THR A 241 -3.13 4.57 -10.19
CA THR A 241 -3.86 5.66 -9.53
C THR A 241 -4.74 6.46 -10.49
N THR A 242 -4.54 6.28 -11.80
CA THR A 242 -5.30 6.94 -12.86
C THR A 242 -6.27 5.95 -13.49
N ALA A 243 -7.55 6.33 -13.55
CA ALA A 243 -8.61 5.49 -14.10
C ALA A 243 -8.29 5.11 -15.55
N VAL A 244 -8.36 3.81 -15.87
CA VAL A 244 -8.43 3.37 -17.27
C VAL A 244 -9.73 3.91 -17.85
N ALA A 245 -9.62 4.94 -18.69
CA ALA A 245 -10.68 5.37 -19.55
C ALA A 245 -10.72 4.40 -20.75
N GLY A 246 -11.50 3.33 -20.65
CA GLY A 246 -11.64 2.41 -21.77
C GLY A 246 -12.41 1.16 -21.40
N ALA A 247 -13.38 0.82 -22.25
CA ALA A 247 -14.12 -0.42 -22.22
C ALA A 247 -13.17 -1.62 -21.99
N LEU A 248 -13.58 -2.57 -21.16
CA LEU A 248 -12.88 -3.85 -21.05
C LEU A 248 -13.20 -4.70 -22.29
N GLU A 249 -12.25 -5.49 -22.73
CA GLU A 249 -12.48 -6.44 -23.83
C GLU A 249 -13.07 -7.73 -23.27
N GLY A 250 -14.33 -8.04 -23.59
CA GLY A 250 -14.99 -9.30 -23.22
C GLY A 250 -16.47 -9.14 -22.93
N LYS A 251 -17.20 -10.28 -22.92
CA LYS A 251 -18.58 -10.36 -22.43
C LYS A 251 -18.59 -11.00 -21.05
N ALA A 252 -19.53 -10.61 -20.19
CA ALA A 252 -19.66 -11.17 -18.85
C ALA A 252 -19.88 -12.70 -18.85
N ASP A 253 -20.44 -13.24 -19.94
CA ASP A 253 -20.75 -14.68 -20.08
C ASP A 253 -19.56 -15.54 -20.54
N ASP A 254 -18.47 -14.95 -21.01
CA ASP A 254 -17.30 -15.70 -21.47
C ASP A 254 -16.43 -16.07 -20.26
N LEU A 255 -16.69 -17.24 -19.66
CA LEU A 255 -15.84 -17.79 -18.60
C LEU A 255 -14.41 -18.00 -19.12
N PRO A 256 -13.37 -17.70 -18.32
CA PRO A 256 -12.00 -17.90 -18.73
C PRO A 256 -11.77 -19.41 -18.94
N VAL A 257 -11.38 -19.80 -20.15
CA VAL A 257 -10.91 -21.17 -20.42
C VAL A 257 -9.65 -21.42 -19.60
N ASP A 258 -9.73 -22.39 -18.69
CA ASP A 258 -8.66 -22.82 -17.81
C ASP A 258 -7.36 -23.02 -18.58
N SER A 259 -6.46 -22.04 -18.51
CA SER A 259 -5.14 -22.08 -19.14
C SER A 259 -4.11 -22.86 -18.28
N SER A 260 -4.57 -23.66 -17.32
CA SER A 260 -3.74 -24.50 -16.44
C SER A 260 -3.14 -25.73 -17.15
N ALA A 261 -3.38 -25.89 -18.46
CA ALA A 261 -2.92 -27.03 -19.25
C ALA A 261 -1.62 -26.82 -20.05
N GLN A 262 -0.95 -25.66 -19.95
CA GLN A 262 0.29 -25.43 -20.71
C GLN A 262 1.42 -24.89 -19.83
N LEU A 263 2.20 -25.87 -19.32
CA LEU A 263 3.61 -25.87 -18.88
C LEU A 263 4.00 -25.08 -17.63
#